data_AF-A0A6G7NQ66-F1
#
_entry.id   AF-A0A6G7NQ66-F1
#
_cell.length_a   1.000
_cell.length_b   1.000
_cell.length_c   1.000
_cell.angle_alpha   90.00
_cell.angle_beta   90.00
_cell.angle_gamma   90.00
#
_symmetry.space_group_name_H-M   'P 1'
#
loop_
_entity.id
_entity.type
_entity.pdbx_description
1 polymer ?
#
loop_
_entity_poly.entity_id
_entity_poly.type
_entity_poly.pdbx_seq_one_letter_code
_entity_poly.pdbx_strand_id
1 'polypeptide(L)'
;MEIWLEQTIPLLSIAVPLIAGIFGWWYNERKKFQWEKHKRKEDRYRGFIESIQGFYVLSQDKGEKEKFIKELRLAWLYCPDEVIQAGNAFLDTVSTGVESSAEQKEQALAEFKIALRRDLYGKTRLTVGDHRIWSAQS
;
A
#
# COMPACT_ATOMS: atom_id res chain seq x y z
N MET A 1 -36.96 38.33 27.47
CA MET A 1 -36.19 37.73 26.34
C MET A 1 -34.83 38.41 26.17
N GLU A 2 -34.74 39.74 26.30
CA GLU A 2 -33.47 40.49 26.13
C GLU A 2 -32.34 40.08 27.11
N ILE A 3 -32.66 39.82 28.38
CA ILE A 3 -31.66 39.44 29.41
C ILE A 3 -30.95 38.10 29.10
N TRP A 4 -31.64 37.17 28.43
CA TRP A 4 -31.07 35.88 28.03
C TRP A 4 -30.16 35.99 26.79
N LEU A 5 -30.41 36.98 25.93
CA LEU A 5 -29.58 37.24 24.76
C LEU A 5 -28.24 37.88 25.16
N GLU A 6 -28.23 38.80 26.11
CA GLU A 6 -26.99 39.46 26.57
C GLU A 6 -26.01 38.49 27.26
N GLN A 7 -26.50 37.45 27.92
CA GLN A 7 -25.67 36.44 28.60
C GLN A 7 -25.17 35.33 27.65
N THR A 8 -25.93 34.99 26.60
CA THR A 8 -25.59 33.87 25.70
C THR A 8 -24.60 34.24 24.61
N ILE A 9 -24.65 35.48 24.10
CA ILE A 9 -23.71 35.99 23.07
C ILE A 9 -22.24 35.88 23.50
N PRO A 10 -21.81 36.36 24.68
CA PRO A 10 -20.40 36.26 25.11
C PRO A 10 -19.96 34.82 25.40
N LEU A 11 -20.89 33.94 25.83
CA LEU A 11 -20.57 32.54 26.07
C LEU A 11 -20.36 31.78 24.75
N LEU A 12 -21.19 32.07 23.74
CA LEU A 12 -21.04 31.55 22.38
C LEU A 12 -19.76 32.05 21.69
N SER A 13 -19.39 33.32 21.87
CA SER A 13 -18.19 33.89 21.24
C SER A 13 -16.89 33.27 21.75
N ILE A 14 -16.87 32.70 22.96
CA ILE A 14 -15.75 31.93 23.51
C ILE A 14 -15.87 30.44 23.15
N ALA A 15 -17.07 29.88 23.26
CA ALA A 15 -17.29 28.45 23.01
C ALA A 15 -17.03 28.07 21.54
N VAL A 16 -17.44 28.90 20.58
CA VAL A 16 -17.31 28.58 19.15
C VAL A 16 -15.85 28.46 18.71
N PRO A 17 -14.94 29.42 18.99
CA PRO A 17 -13.52 29.27 18.65
C PRO A 17 -12.84 28.09 19.35
N LEU A 18 -13.18 27.81 20.61
CA LEU A 18 -12.62 26.68 21.35
C LEU A 18 -13.01 25.35 20.70
N ILE A 19 -14.31 25.17 20.40
CA ILE A 19 -14.82 23.98 19.74
C ILE A 19 -14.20 23.83 18.35
N ALA A 20 -14.14 24.92 17.57
CA ALA A 20 -13.51 24.93 16.26
C ALA A 20 -12.03 24.54 16.31
N GLY A 21 -11.29 25.04 17.31
CA GLY A 21 -9.89 24.69 17.54
C GLY A 21 -9.69 23.21 17.85
N ILE A 22 -10.54 22.63 18.71
CA ILE A 22 -10.52 21.20 19.03
C ILE A 22 -10.79 20.35 17.79
N PHE A 23 -11.84 20.68 17.02
CA PHE A 23 -12.15 19.95 15.79
C PHE A 23 -11.04 20.09 14.74
N GLY A 24 -10.46 21.28 14.58
CA GLY A 24 -9.35 21.53 13.67
C GLY A 24 -8.10 20.71 14.03
N TRP A 25 -7.72 20.69 15.31
CA TRP A 25 -6.62 19.88 15.81
C TRP A 25 -6.88 18.39 15.59
N TRP A 26 -8.06 17.90 15.98
CA TRP A 26 -8.44 16.49 15.82
C TRP A 26 -8.42 16.04 14.36
N TYR A 27 -8.91 16.87 13.43
CA TYR A 27 -8.87 16.59 12.00
C TYR A 27 -7.44 16.54 11.47
N ASN A 28 -6.59 17.48 11.88
CA ASN A 28 -5.18 17.52 11.50
C ASN A 28 -4.43 16.28 12.01
N GLU A 29 -4.67 15.90 13.27
CA GLU A 29 -4.01 14.75 13.88
C GLU A 29 -4.42 13.43 13.22
N ARG A 30 -5.71 13.29 12.89
CA ARG A 30 -6.18 12.14 12.10
C ARG A 30 -5.53 12.08 10.72
N LYS A 31 -5.36 13.22 10.04
CA LYS A 31 -4.66 13.26 8.75
C LYS A 31 -3.20 12.83 8.87
N LYS A 32 -2.47 13.29 9.89
CA LYS A 32 -1.09 12.86 10.14
C LYS A 32 -0.99 11.35 10.34
N PHE A 33 -1.87 10.78 11.17
CA PHE A 33 -1.86 9.34 11.42
C PHE A 33 -2.11 8.51 10.15
N GLN A 34 -3.09 8.92 9.33
CA GLN A 34 -3.37 8.23 8.06
C GLN A 34 -2.21 8.38 7.06
N TRP A 35 -1.61 9.57 6.99
CA TRP A 35 -0.44 9.83 6.15
C TRP A 35 0.76 8.97 6.57
N GLU A 36 1.07 8.90 7.87
CA GLU A 36 2.13 8.04 8.36
C GLU A 36 1.89 6.56 8.07
N LYS A 37 0.66 6.09 8.25
CA LYS A 37 0.28 4.71 7.92
C LYS A 37 0.46 4.44 6.43
N HIS A 38 0.03 5.35 5.56
CA HIS A 38 0.17 5.24 4.12
C HIS A 38 1.65 5.22 3.71
N LYS A 39 2.45 6.17 4.22
CA LYS A 39 3.89 6.25 3.94
C LYS A 39 4.63 4.98 4.38
N ARG A 40 4.37 4.47 5.60
CA ARG A 40 4.98 3.23 6.08
C ARG A 40 4.64 2.03 5.19
N LYS A 41 3.40 1.96 4.66
CA LYS A 41 3.01 0.92 3.69
C LYS A 41 3.75 1.07 2.37
N GLU A 42 3.82 2.28 1.82
CA GLU A 42 4.53 2.55 0.57
C GLU A 42 6.02 2.18 0.67
N ASP A 43 6.68 2.53 1.78
CA ASP A 43 8.08 2.19 2.02
C ASP A 43 8.30 0.66 2.06
N ARG A 44 7.36 -0.10 2.63
CA ARG A 44 7.39 -1.58 2.61
C ARG A 44 7.17 -2.13 1.20
N TYR A 45 6.23 -1.55 0.46
CA TYR A 45 5.92 -2.00 -0.89
C TYR A 45 7.03 -1.68 -1.89
N ARG A 46 7.79 -0.61 -1.67
CA ARG A 46 9.04 -0.35 -2.40
C ARG A 46 10.01 -1.53 -2.25
N GLY A 47 10.17 -2.07 -1.05
CA GLY A 47 11.00 -3.24 -0.79
C GLY A 47 10.58 -4.49 -1.59
N PHE A 48 9.28 -4.70 -1.77
CA PHE A 48 8.76 -5.75 -2.67
C PHE A 48 9.19 -5.52 -4.10
N ILE A 49 8.93 -4.33 -4.64
CA ILE A 49 9.20 -4.01 -6.05
C ILE A 49 10.70 -4.10 -6.36
N GLU A 50 11.55 -3.68 -5.44
CA GLU A 50 13.01 -3.80 -5.57
C GLU A 50 13.45 -5.28 -5.57
N SER A 51 12.92 -6.10 -4.65
CA SER A 51 13.30 -7.52 -4.55
C SER A 51 12.71 -8.42 -5.63
N ILE A 52 11.72 -7.94 -6.41
CA ILE A 52 11.17 -8.64 -7.57
C ILE A 52 12.20 -8.83 -8.69
N GLN A 53 13.22 -7.97 -8.80
CA GLN A 53 14.27 -8.08 -9.83
C GLN A 53 15.01 -9.42 -9.77
N GLY A 54 15.16 -9.99 -8.57
CA GLY A 54 15.77 -11.30 -8.31
C GLY A 54 15.01 -12.49 -8.90
N PHE A 55 13.81 -12.28 -9.45
CA PHE A 55 13.02 -13.30 -10.14
C PHE A 55 13.02 -13.17 -11.68
N TYR A 56 13.48 -12.04 -12.23
CA TYR A 56 13.46 -11.77 -13.69
C TYR A 56 14.77 -12.05 -14.39
N VAL A 57 15.88 -11.71 -13.75
CA VAL A 57 17.20 -11.96 -14.34
C VAL A 57 17.50 -13.44 -14.13
N LEU A 58 18.34 -14.02 -14.98
CA LEU A 58 19.08 -15.25 -14.71
C LEU A 58 19.97 -15.15 -13.42
N SER A 59 19.65 -14.23 -12.51
CA SER A 59 20.29 -14.06 -11.24
C SER A 59 19.90 -15.27 -10.37
N GLN A 60 20.89 -16.13 -10.21
CA GLN A 60 21.02 -17.06 -9.09
C GLN A 60 21.23 -16.28 -7.77
N ASP A 61 20.80 -15.01 -7.68
CA ASP A 61 20.98 -14.20 -6.48
C ASP A 61 19.94 -14.62 -5.44
N LYS A 62 20.35 -15.60 -4.64
CA LYS A 62 19.59 -16.12 -3.51
C LYS A 62 19.22 -14.99 -2.52
N GLY A 63 20.03 -13.93 -2.43
CA GLY A 63 19.82 -12.83 -1.50
C GLY A 63 18.55 -12.04 -1.80
N GLU A 64 18.28 -11.72 -3.07
CA GLU A 64 17.07 -10.97 -3.46
C GLU A 64 15.79 -11.79 -3.28
N LYS A 65 15.85 -13.10 -3.57
CA LYS A 65 14.72 -14.03 -3.36
C LYS A 65 14.39 -14.19 -1.87
N GLU A 66 15.42 -14.38 -1.04
CA GLU A 66 15.24 -14.44 0.41
C GLU A 66 14.70 -13.12 0.98
N LYS A 67 15.16 -11.98 0.44
CA LYS A 67 14.63 -10.66 0.81
C LYS A 67 13.14 -10.55 0.48
N PHE A 68 12.72 -10.97 -0.71
CA PHE A 68 11.30 -10.97 -1.09
C PHE A 68 10.45 -11.86 -0.17
N ILE A 69 10.89 -13.10 0.08
CA ILE A 69 10.19 -14.05 0.96
C ILE A 69 10.08 -13.49 2.39
N LYS A 70 11.15 -12.87 2.89
CA LYS A 70 11.16 -12.23 4.21
C LYS A 70 10.17 -11.07 4.28
N GLU A 71 10.17 -10.18 3.28
CA GLU A 71 9.19 -9.08 3.23
C GLU A 71 7.76 -9.62 3.11
N LEU A 72 7.53 -10.71 2.35
CA LEU A 72 6.20 -11.30 2.21
C LEU A 72 5.71 -11.89 3.53
N ARG A 73 6.59 -12.54 4.28
CA ARG A 73 6.29 -13.02 5.64
C ARG A 73 5.92 -11.89 6.58
N LEU A 74 6.61 -10.75 6.50
CA LEU A 74 6.28 -9.58 7.30
C LEU A 74 4.94 -8.96 6.87
N ALA A 75 4.62 -8.99 5.57
CA ALA A 75 3.36 -8.46 5.04
C ALA A 75 2.11 -9.07 5.65
N TRP A 76 2.16 -10.32 6.13
CA TRP A 76 1.05 -10.95 6.85
C TRP A 76 0.54 -10.14 8.05
N LEU A 77 1.38 -9.28 8.64
CA LEU A 77 1.00 -8.46 9.80
C LEU A 77 0.27 -7.17 9.42
N TYR A 78 0.35 -6.71 8.16
CA TYR A 78 -0.08 -5.34 7.79
C TYR A 78 -0.75 -5.20 6.42
N CYS A 79 -0.74 -6.24 5.59
CA CYS A 79 -1.37 -6.25 4.27
C CYS A 79 -2.75 -6.92 4.31
N PRO A 80 -3.67 -6.53 3.42
CA PRO A 80 -4.93 -7.22 3.24
C PRO A 80 -4.71 -8.59 2.58
N ASP A 81 -5.69 -9.49 2.77
CA ASP A 81 -5.65 -10.86 2.25
C ASP A 81 -5.41 -10.92 0.74
N GLU A 82 -5.99 -9.98 -0.04
CA GLU A 82 -5.81 -9.90 -1.50
C GLU A 82 -4.33 -9.78 -1.89
N VAL A 83 -3.56 -8.98 -1.14
CA VAL A 83 -2.12 -8.80 -1.39
C VAL A 83 -1.34 -10.07 -1.05
N ILE A 84 -1.69 -10.73 0.07
CA ILE A 84 -1.03 -11.96 0.50
C ILE A 84 -1.30 -13.11 -0.48
N GLN A 85 -2.55 -13.27 -0.90
CA GLN A 85 -2.96 -14.28 -1.87
C GLN A 85 -2.26 -14.08 -3.21
N ALA A 86 -2.23 -12.85 -3.73
CA ALA A 86 -1.53 -12.56 -4.98
C ALA A 86 -0.01 -12.74 -4.86
N GLY A 87 0.59 -12.41 -3.72
CA GLY A 87 2.02 -12.63 -3.45
C GLY A 87 2.40 -14.11 -3.38
N ASN A 88 1.55 -14.94 -2.74
CA ASN A 88 1.74 -16.39 -2.71
C ASN A 88 1.57 -17.01 -4.09
N ALA A 89 0.55 -16.60 -4.85
CA ALA A 89 0.35 -17.07 -6.22
C ALA A 89 1.57 -16.75 -7.11
N PHE A 90 2.14 -15.54 -6.97
CA PHE A 90 3.41 -15.21 -7.62
C PHE A 90 4.55 -16.14 -7.18
N LEU A 91 4.72 -16.37 -5.88
CA LEU A 91 5.74 -17.31 -5.38
C LEU A 91 5.56 -18.72 -5.92
N ASP A 92 4.32 -19.18 -6.08
CA ASP A 92 4.03 -20.50 -6.61
C ASP A 92 4.53 -20.64 -8.06
N THR A 93 4.42 -19.58 -8.88
CA THR A 93 4.93 -19.59 -10.26
C THR A 93 6.46 -19.61 -10.37
N VAL A 94 7.18 -19.15 -9.34
CA VAL A 94 8.64 -18.98 -9.38
C VAL A 94 9.42 -19.97 -8.50
N SER A 95 8.76 -20.59 -7.50
CA SER A 95 9.43 -21.38 -6.45
C SER A 95 9.16 -22.89 -6.52
N THR A 96 8.02 -23.32 -7.07
CA THR A 96 7.51 -24.68 -6.84
C THR A 96 8.14 -25.78 -7.70
N GLY A 97 9.17 -25.47 -8.51
CA GLY A 97 9.76 -26.45 -9.43
C GLY A 97 8.82 -26.90 -10.57
N VAL A 98 7.57 -26.44 -10.55
CA VAL A 98 6.63 -26.53 -11.67
C VAL A 98 7.08 -25.51 -12.72
N GLU A 99 7.33 -25.97 -13.94
CA GLU A 99 7.66 -25.08 -15.05
C GLU A 99 6.46 -24.19 -15.40
N SER A 100 6.40 -23.02 -14.78
CA SER A 100 5.49 -21.95 -15.22
C SER A 100 6.13 -21.18 -16.38
N SER A 101 5.35 -20.89 -17.42
CA SER A 101 5.81 -20.11 -18.56
C SER A 101 6.21 -18.69 -18.14
N ALA A 102 6.97 -18.01 -18.99
CA ALA A 102 7.32 -16.60 -18.76
C ALA A 102 6.05 -15.74 -18.66
N GLU A 103 5.04 -15.97 -19.51
CA GLU A 103 3.77 -15.24 -19.42
C GLU A 103 3.03 -15.50 -18.10
N GLN A 104 3.03 -16.74 -17.59
CA GLN A 104 2.35 -17.06 -16.33
C GLN A 104 2.99 -16.35 -15.14
N LYS A 105 4.33 -16.28 -15.11
CA LYS A 105 5.08 -15.55 -14.08
C LYS A 105 4.83 -14.05 -14.16
N GLU A 106 4.81 -13.50 -15.37
CA GLU A 106 4.51 -12.09 -15.61
C GLU A 106 3.08 -11.74 -15.20
N GLN A 107 2.12 -12.58 -15.56
CA GLN A 107 0.73 -12.42 -15.16
C GLN A 107 0.56 -12.42 -13.64
N ALA A 108 1.13 -13.41 -12.94
CA ALA A 108 1.05 -13.48 -11.47
C ALA A 108 1.70 -12.27 -10.79
N LEU A 109 2.80 -11.74 -11.36
CA LEU A 109 3.39 -10.51 -10.87
C LEU A 109 2.50 -9.29 -11.10
N ALA A 110 1.92 -9.17 -12.30
CA ALA A 110 1.04 -8.07 -12.63
C ALA A 110 -0.16 -8.02 -11.68
N GLU A 111 -0.75 -9.19 -11.39
CA GLU A 111 -1.82 -9.35 -10.40
C GLU A 111 -1.36 -8.91 -9.00
N PHE A 112 -0.17 -9.32 -8.57
CA PHE A 112 0.41 -8.88 -7.30
C PHE A 112 0.60 -7.35 -7.23
N LYS A 113 1.15 -6.73 -8.28
CA LYS A 113 1.34 -5.26 -8.36
C LYS A 113 0.01 -4.52 -8.33
N ILE A 114 -1.03 -5.06 -8.97
CA ILE A 114 -2.37 -4.49 -8.95
C ILE A 114 -2.97 -4.57 -7.54
N ALA A 115 -2.81 -5.69 -6.84
CA ALA A 115 -3.26 -5.84 -5.46
C ALA A 115 -2.58 -4.82 -4.53
N LEU A 116 -1.25 -4.65 -4.63
CA LEU A 116 -0.50 -3.63 -3.89
C LEU A 116 -1.02 -2.21 -4.18
N ARG A 117 -1.28 -1.92 -5.46
CA ARG A 117 -1.82 -0.61 -5.87
C ARG A 117 -3.23 -0.37 -5.32
N ARG A 118 -4.07 -1.40 -5.30
CA ARG A 118 -5.42 -1.33 -4.73
C ARG A 118 -5.38 -1.04 -3.24
N ASP A 119 -4.46 -1.68 -2.52
CA ASP A 119 -4.29 -1.43 -1.10
C ASP A 119 -3.79 0.00 -0.80
N LEU A 120 -2.85 0.53 -1.59
CA LEU A 120 -2.34 1.89 -1.39
C LEU A 120 -3.35 2.98 -1.79
N TYR A 121 -3.91 2.88 -2.99
CA TYR A 121 -4.64 3.99 -3.62
C TYR A 121 -6.15 3.72 -3.76
N GLY A 122 -6.64 2.56 -3.32
CA GLY A 122 -8.03 2.16 -3.45
C GLY A 122 -8.36 1.68 -4.86
N LYS A 123 -9.25 2.37 -5.58
CA LYS A 123 -9.69 1.93 -6.91
C LYS A 123 -8.60 2.15 -7.94
N THR A 124 -8.24 1.10 -8.68
CA THR A 124 -7.35 1.18 -9.85
C THR A 124 -8.10 0.77 -11.11
N ARG A 125 -7.80 1.45 -12.23
CA ARG A 125 -8.25 1.06 -13.58
C ARG A 125 -7.22 0.23 -14.33
N LEU A 126 -6.01 0.10 -13.76
CA LEU A 126 -4.96 -0.72 -14.36
C LEU A 126 -5.37 -2.19 -14.30
N THR A 127 -5.15 -2.85 -15.43
CA THR A 127 -5.38 -4.27 -15.65
C THR A 127 -4.04 -4.99 -15.81
N VAL A 128 -4.07 -6.31 -15.76
CA VAL A 128 -2.87 -7.14 -15.97
C VAL A 128 -2.25 -6.84 -17.33
N GLY A 129 -3.06 -6.60 -18.36
CA GLY A 129 -2.58 -6.27 -19.71
C GLY A 129 -1.84 -4.92 -19.83
N ASP A 130 -1.99 -4.02 -18.85
CA ASP A 130 -1.23 -2.75 -18.80
C ASP A 130 0.18 -2.95 -18.24
N HIS A 131 0.43 -4.09 -17.58
CA HIS A 131 1.74 -4.46 -17.09
C HIS A 131 2.55 -5.04 -18.26
N ARG A 132 3.27 -4.17 -18.97
CA ARG A 132 4.28 -4.55 -19.96
C ARG A 132 5.67 -4.29 -19.40
N ILE A 133 6.52 -5.31 -19.37
CA ILE A 133 7.93 -5.15 -19.05
C ILE A 133 8.65 -4.66 -20.30
N TRP A 134 9.09 -3.41 -20.27
CA TRP A 134 10.06 -2.91 -21.24
C TRP A 134 11.42 -3.49 -20.82
N SER A 135 11.88 -4.55 -21.48
CA SER A 135 13.29 -4.90 -21.43
C SER A 135 14.04 -3.82 -22.22
N ALA A 136 15.00 -3.14 -21.57
CA ALA A 136 15.97 -2.37 -22.32
C ALA A 136 16.71 -3.36 -23.21
N GLN A 137 16.60 -3.20 -24.53
CA GLN A 137 17.41 -3.96 -25.48
C GLN A 137 18.88 -3.71 -25.12
N SER A 138 19.56 -4.78 -24.72
CA SER A 138 21.02 -4.83 -24.51
C SER A 138 21.76 -4.64 -25.82
#